data_AF-A0A938IWD7-F1
#
_entry.id   AF-A0A938IWD7-F1
#
_cell.length_a   1.000
_cell.length_b   1.000
_cell.length_c   1.000
_cell.angle_alpha   90.00
_cell.angle_beta   90.00
_cell.angle_gamma   90.00
#
_symmetry.space_group_name_H-M   'P 1'
#
loop_
_entity.id
_entity.type
_entity.pdbx_description
1 polymer ?
#
loop_
_entity_poly.entity_id
_entity_poly.type
_entity_poly.pdbx_seq_one_letter_code
_entity_poly.pdbx_strand_id
1 'polypeptide(L)' 'TPIAPGETKEIAVKVQDARWDIERLSDLAYDTDSQIGGLLMFFSPTGRRFAAEIGGPVIPKFVAGDMP' A
#
# COMPACT_ATOMS: atom_id res chain seq x y z
N THR A 1 -5.66 -14.66 7.45
CA THR A 1 -4.99 -15.83 8.06
C THR A 1 -3.51 -15.54 8.21
N PRO A 2 -2.84 -16.01 9.28
CA PRO A 2 -1.38 -15.84 9.42
C PRO A 2 -0.63 -16.53 8.27
N ILE A 3 0.54 -16.01 7.91
CA ILE A 3 1.49 -16.67 7.00
C ILE A 3 2.43 -17.49 7.89
N ALA A 4 2.46 -18.81 7.69
CA ALA A 4 3.27 -19.72 8.49
C ALA A 4 4.77 -19.60 8.16
N PRO A 5 5.67 -20.02 9.07
CA PRO A 5 7.09 -20.09 8.76
C PRO A 5 7.36 -20.94 7.50
N GLY A 6 8.07 -20.36 6.53
CA GLY A 6 8.38 -21.01 5.24
C GLY A 6 7.26 -20.97 4.20
N GLU A 7 6.06 -20.47 4.55
CA GLU A 7 4.97 -20.29 3.59
C GLU A 7 5.26 -19.07 2.70
N THR A 8 5.08 -19.23 1.39
CA THR A 8 5.06 -18.13 0.43
C THR A 8 3.63 -17.92 -0.03
N LYS A 9 3.15 -16.67 0.05
CA LYS A 9 1.76 -16.35 -0.23
C LYS A 9 1.63 -14.98 -0.87
N GLU A 10 0.88 -14.91 -1.96
CA GLU A 10 0.43 -13.65 -2.54
C GLU A 10 -0.86 -13.20 -1.84
N ILE A 11 -0.92 -11.93 -1.45
CA ILE A 11 -2.06 -11.36 -0.72
C ILE A 11 -2.50 -10.05 -1.37
N ALA A 12 -3.81 -9.89 -1.53
CA ALA A 12 -4.39 -8.61 -1.92
C ALA A 12 -4.54 -7.72 -0.68
N VAL A 13 -3.95 -6.53 -0.73
CA VAL A 13 -4.00 -5.54 0.35
C VAL A 13 -4.72 -4.29 -0.16
N LYS A 14 -5.70 -3.81 0.60
CA LYS A 14 -6.40 -2.55 0.32
C LYS A 14 -6.01 -1.51 1.38
N VAL A 15 -5.44 -0.40 0.92
CA VAL A 15 -5.18 0.79 1.74
C VAL A 15 -6.22 1.85 1.36
N GLN A 16 -6.97 2.34 2.34
CA GLN A 16 -7.98 3.37 2.13
C GLN A 16 -8.08 4.24 3.38
N ASP A 17 -7.73 5.52 3.25
CA ASP A 17 -7.88 6.53 4.30
C ASP A 17 -7.97 7.92 3.63
N ALA A 18 -8.67 8.87 4.24
CA ALA A 18 -8.75 10.24 3.74
C ALA A 18 -7.37 10.93 3.75
N ARG A 19 -6.46 10.54 4.65
CA ARG A 19 -5.09 11.04 4.72
C ARG A 19 -4.30 10.78 3.45
N TRP A 20 -4.61 9.71 2.71
CA TRP A 20 -3.97 9.46 1.43
C TRP A 20 -4.18 10.64 0.45
N ASP A 21 -5.37 11.22 0.47
CA ASP A 21 -5.71 12.35 -0.37
C ASP A 21 -5.29 13.69 0.25
N ILE A 22 -5.53 13.88 1.55
CA ILE A 22 -5.17 15.10 2.27
C ILE A 22 -3.66 15.37 2.21
N GLU A 23 -2.84 14.33 2.34
CA GLU A 23 -1.38 14.41 2.23
C GLU A 23 -0.89 14.36 0.77
N ARG A 24 -1.81 14.44 -0.20
CA ARG A 24 -1.52 14.50 -1.63
C ARG A 24 -0.76 13.29 -2.16
N LEU A 25 -0.88 12.13 -1.53
CA LEU A 25 -0.34 10.87 -2.06
C LEU A 25 -1.15 10.38 -3.26
N SER A 26 -2.42 10.80 -3.39
CA SER A 26 -3.23 10.61 -4.60
C SER A 26 -2.74 11.44 -5.80
N ASP A 27 -2.01 12.54 -5.55
CA ASP A 27 -1.40 13.35 -6.62
C ASP A 27 -0.26 12.62 -7.34
N LEU A 28 0.08 11.39 -6.94
CA LEU A 28 1.01 10.50 -7.65
C LEU A 28 0.68 10.35 -9.15
N ALA A 29 -0.59 10.54 -9.54
CA ALA A 29 -0.98 10.55 -10.95
C ALA A 29 -0.35 11.70 -11.77
N TYR A 30 0.13 12.75 -11.11
CA TYR A 30 0.83 13.88 -11.73
C TYR A 30 2.36 13.69 -11.77
N ASP A 31 2.90 12.76 -10.99
CA ASP A 31 4.33 12.49 -10.99
C ASP A 31 4.79 11.86 -12.30
N THR A 32 6.03 12.16 -12.69
CA THR A 32 6.65 11.60 -13.89
C THR A 32 6.93 10.09 -13.77
N ASP A 33 6.93 9.56 -12.55
CA ASP A 33 7.12 8.14 -12.26
C ASP A 33 6.03 7.64 -11.29
N SER A 34 5.17 6.75 -11.78
CA SER A 34 4.04 6.23 -11.00
C SER A 34 4.46 5.02 -10.19
N GLN A 35 5.09 5.30 -9.04
CA GLN A 35 5.61 4.28 -8.13
C GLN A 35 5.21 4.55 -6.69
N ILE A 36 5.08 3.48 -5.91
CA ILE A 36 4.96 3.55 -4.46
C ILE A 36 6.23 3.01 -3.80
N GLY A 37 6.46 3.45 -2.57
CA GLY A 37 7.48 2.91 -1.67
C GLY A 37 7.00 2.96 -0.22
N GLY A 38 7.45 2.03 0.61
CA GLY A 38 7.09 2.01 2.02
C GLY A 38 7.55 0.75 2.77
N LEU A 39 6.97 0.57 3.95
CA LEU A 39 7.25 -0.57 4.83
C LEU A 39 5.95 -1.32 5.16
N LEU A 40 5.97 -2.63 4.95
CA LEU A 40 4.99 -3.55 5.52
C LEU A 40 5.47 -4.02 6.89
N MET A 41 4.58 -3.97 7.87
CA MET A 41 4.87 -4.39 9.25
C MET A 41 4.07 -5.65 9.57
N PHE A 42 4.75 -6.78 9.67
CA PHE A 42 4.16 -8.05 10.10
C PHE A 42 4.35 -8.25 11.59
N PHE A 43 3.39 -8.90 12.23
CA PHE A 43 3.41 -9.16 13.66
C PHE A 43 3.17 -10.64 13.94
N SER A 44 3.98 -11.20 14.84
CA SER A 44 3.77 -12.53 15.39
C SER A 44 2.75 -12.53 16.54
N PRO A 45 2.26 -13.69 16.99
CA PRO A 45 1.36 -13.78 18.14
C PRO A 45 1.93 -13.20 19.44
N THR A 46 3.26 -13.16 19.59
CA THR A 46 3.93 -12.60 20.78
C THR A 46 4.16 -11.08 20.66
N GLY A 47 3.69 -10.44 19.58
CA GLY A 47 3.88 -9.01 19.34
C GLY A 47 5.23 -8.65 18.71
N ARG A 48 6.11 -9.62 18.46
CA ARG A 48 7.36 -9.35 17.72
C ARG A 48 7.05 -8.85 16.31
N ARG A 49 7.68 -7.73 15.93
CA ARG A 49 7.53 -7.05 14.64
C ARG A 49 8.60 -7.49 13.64
N PHE A 50 8.20 -7.69 12.39
CA PHE A 50 9.06 -7.95 11.24
C PHE A 50 8.73 -6.91 10.16
N ALA A 51 9.71 -6.08 9.80
CA ALA A 51 9.55 -5.07 8.76
C ALA A 51 10.03 -5.63 7.42
N ALA A 52 9.27 -5.36 6.35
CA ALA A 52 9.65 -5.66 4.98
C ALA A 52 9.46 -4.41 4.13
N GLU A 53 10.40 -4.17 3.21
CA GLU A 53 10.27 -3.12 2.21
C GLU A 53 9.22 -3.50 1.17
N ILE A 54 8.44 -2.52 0.73
CA ILE A 54 7.56 -2.64 -0.44
C ILE A 54 7.82 -1.46 -1.36
N GLY A 55 7.88 -1.73 -2.65
CA GLY A 55 7.99 -0.69 -3.67
C GLY A 55 7.77 -1.25 -5.06
N GLY A 56 7.33 -0.39 -5.96
CA GLY A 56 7.11 -0.78 -7.36
C GLY A 56 6.07 0.08 -8.07
N PRO A 57 5.87 -0.20 -9.38
CA PRO A 57 4.93 0.53 -10.21
C PRO A 57 3.49 0.27 -9.79
N VAL A 58 2.67 1.32 -9.82
CA VAL A 58 1.23 1.24 -9.60
C VAL A 58 0.48 1.85 -10.77
N ILE A 59 -0.71 1.33 -11.05
CA ILE A 59 -1.52 1.77 -12.19
C ILE A 59 -2.72 2.57 -11.66
N PRO A 60 -2.90 3.84 -12.08
CA PRO A 60 -4.04 4.63 -11.67
C PRO A 60 -5.32 4.10 -12.30
N LYS A 61 -6.42 4.22 -11.54
CA LYS A 61 -7.78 4.00 -12.07
C LYS A 61 -8.52 5.33 -12.09
N PHE A 62 -8.80 5.85 -13.28
CA PHE A 62 -9.63 7.03 -13.43
C PHE A 62 -11.10 6.70 -13.19
N VAL A 63 -11.69 7.38 -12.22
CA VAL A 63 -13.11 7.27 -11.86
C VAL A 63 -13.77 8.63 -12.07
N ALA A 64 -15.08 8.65 -12.33
CA ALA A 64 -15.83 9.91 -12.34
C ALA A 64 -15.74 10.55 -10.96
N GLY A 65 -15.30 11.80 -10.90
CA GLY A 65 -15.31 12.59 -9.67
C GLY A 65 -16.61 13.35 -9.53
N ASP A 66 -17.04 13.60 -8.30
CA ASP A 66 -17.88 14.76 -8.03
C ASP A 66 -17.00 15.99 -8.28
N MET A 67 -17.24 16.68 -9.39
CA MET A 67 -16.79 18.07 -9.51
C MET A 67 -17.59 18.91 -8.53
N PRO A 68 -16.98 19.84 -7.79
CA PRO A 68 -17.73 20.99 -7.31
C PRO A 68 -18.33 21.78 -8.50
#